data_AF-A0A0M9A8B4-F1
#
_entry.id   AF-A0A0M9A8B4-F1
#
_cell.length_a   1.000
_cell.length_b   1.000
_cell.length_c   1.000
_cell.angle_alpha   90.00
_cell.angle_beta   90.00
_cell.angle_gamma   90.00
#
_symmetry.space_group_name_H-M   'P 1'
#
loop_
_entity.id
_entity.type
_entity.pdbx_description
1 polymer ?
#
loop_
_entity_poly.entity_id
_entity_poly.type
_entity_poly.pdbx_seq_one_letter_code
_entity_poly.pdbx_strand_id
1 'polypeptide(L)'
;MDIFTERQVKLKKISANKHLQNSLSIIYYLGFWSEWAKYKYLYNIYTACSLIFLLGITMASEIVYVIVNWGNLELMMAAVSMIMTNSTYAAKIIYIICHHKRIKDLIDITNTEMFNRDNNKYERIVTYYTWQGIFHHIAYQSYGGIAVTSWGCTPILYLVNKASKQLPMTGWFPYNVTSTPAFEMTCLHQFIVVFTSCINNIAIDTLVTGLIVTACCQLTILNYNISSIHCAVEKEHTILSDNFGIGTFTSEVYNKLYEDLKHCVKHSIMIFE
;
A
#
# COMPACT_ATOMS: atom_id res chain seq x y z
N MET A 1 -11.20 -24.86 12.93
CA MET A 1 -10.57 -24.47 14.20
C MET A 1 -10.09 -23.04 14.03
N ASP A 2 -10.83 -22.09 14.60
CA ASP A 2 -10.76 -20.67 14.26
C ASP A 2 -9.48 -20.01 14.79
N ILE A 3 -8.65 -19.47 13.88
CA ILE A 3 -7.47 -18.65 14.18
C ILE A 3 -7.83 -17.45 15.10
N PHE A 4 -9.09 -17.02 15.07
CA PHE A 4 -9.64 -15.94 15.89
C PHE A 4 -10.02 -16.35 17.32
N THR A 5 -10.10 -17.65 17.61
CA THR A 5 -10.46 -18.17 18.94
C THR A 5 -9.21 -18.37 19.81
N GLU A 6 -8.05 -18.68 19.21
CA GLU A 6 -6.77 -18.86 19.92
C GLU A 6 -6.05 -17.54 20.27
N ARG A 7 -6.14 -16.49 19.44
CA ARG A 7 -5.54 -15.18 19.76
C ARG A 7 -6.52 -14.26 20.47
N GLN A 8 -6.58 -14.40 21.80
CA GLN A 8 -7.20 -13.47 22.75
C GLN A 8 -6.42 -12.14 22.87
N VAL A 9 -6.01 -11.53 21.76
CA VAL A 9 -5.36 -10.21 21.78
C VAL A 9 -6.45 -9.15 21.62
N LYS A 10 -6.70 -8.37 22.67
CA LYS A 10 -7.59 -7.19 22.61
C LYS A 10 -6.95 -6.13 21.71
N LEU A 11 -7.23 -6.19 20.41
CA LEU A 11 -6.83 -5.14 19.47
C LEU A 11 -7.69 -3.89 19.69
N LYS A 12 -7.06 -2.71 19.64
CA LYS A 12 -7.78 -1.42 19.72
C LYS A 12 -8.70 -1.30 18.50
N LYS A 13 -9.93 -0.84 18.73
CA LYS A 13 -10.91 -0.54 17.67
C LYS A 13 -10.34 0.52 16.71
N ILE A 14 -10.36 0.21 15.42
CA ILE A 14 -9.87 1.08 14.33
C ILE A 14 -10.93 1.10 13.22
N SER A 15 -11.02 2.22 12.50
CA SER A 15 -11.88 2.31 11.32
C SER A 15 -11.46 1.29 10.26
N ALA A 16 -12.43 0.63 9.63
CA ALA A 16 -12.16 -0.26 8.50
C ALA A 16 -11.29 0.44 7.44
N ASN A 17 -10.42 -0.32 6.79
CA ASN A 17 -9.60 0.15 5.66
C ASN A 17 -8.62 1.30 6.00
N LYS A 18 -8.28 1.52 7.27
CA LYS A 18 -7.34 2.60 7.66
C LYS A 18 -5.95 2.43 7.04
N HIS A 19 -5.50 1.19 6.82
CA HIS A 19 -4.24 0.88 6.15
C HIS A 19 -4.17 1.41 4.71
N LEU A 20 -5.29 1.35 3.98
CA LEU A 20 -5.41 1.91 2.62
C LEU A 20 -5.30 3.44 2.65
N GLN A 21 -6.01 4.09 3.57
CA GLN A 21 -5.95 5.55 3.72
C GLN A 21 -4.54 6.05 4.04
N ASN A 22 -3.79 5.35 4.89
CA ASN A 22 -2.42 5.72 5.22
C ASN A 22 -1.52 5.67 3.97
N SER A 23 -1.60 4.59 3.20
CA SER A 23 -0.85 4.41 1.95
C SER A 23 -1.20 5.51 0.94
N LEU A 24 -2.48 5.77 0.73
CA LEU A 24 -2.96 6.82 -0.18
C LEU A 24 -2.55 8.22 0.24
N SER A 25 -2.50 8.49 1.55
CA SER A 25 -2.06 9.78 2.07
C SER A 25 -0.61 10.07 1.71
N ILE A 26 0.26 9.06 1.82
CA ILE A 26 1.66 9.20 1.42
C ILE A 26 1.76 9.49 -0.09
N ILE A 27 1.03 8.75 -0.92
CA ILE A 27 1.02 8.93 -2.38
C ILE A 27 0.49 10.33 -2.76
N TYR A 28 -0.54 10.81 -2.04
CA TYR A 28 -1.11 12.15 -2.19
C TYR A 28 -0.12 13.26 -1.86
N TYR A 29 0.52 13.20 -0.69
CA TYR A 29 1.45 14.26 -0.27
C TYR A 29 2.72 14.30 -1.10
N LEU A 30 3.09 13.21 -1.77
CA LEU A 30 4.23 13.15 -2.67
C LEU A 30 3.87 13.51 -4.12
N GLY A 31 2.61 13.84 -4.38
CA GLY A 31 2.17 14.44 -5.64
C GLY A 31 1.64 13.45 -6.66
N PHE A 32 1.41 12.19 -6.32
CA PHE A 32 1.03 11.17 -7.30
C PHE A 32 -0.45 10.76 -7.25
N TRP A 33 -1.27 11.39 -6.39
CA TRP A 33 -2.69 11.07 -6.25
C TRP A 33 -3.56 12.33 -6.36
N SER A 34 -4.10 12.64 -7.53
CA SER A 34 -4.80 13.91 -7.76
C SER A 34 -6.24 13.99 -7.21
N GLU A 35 -6.79 12.88 -6.71
CA GLU A 35 -8.23 12.79 -6.42
C GLU A 35 -8.69 13.68 -5.27
N TRP A 36 -7.84 13.86 -4.25
CA TRP A 36 -8.17 14.68 -3.09
C TRP A 36 -7.83 16.16 -3.30
N ALA A 37 -7.30 16.52 -4.46
CA ALA A 37 -6.92 17.89 -4.75
C ALA A 37 -8.14 18.72 -5.17
N LYS A 38 -8.38 19.83 -4.46
CA LYS A 38 -9.42 20.81 -4.82
C LYS A 38 -9.16 21.45 -6.19
N TYR A 39 -7.90 21.69 -6.53
CA TYR A 39 -7.47 22.32 -7.78
C TYR A 39 -6.62 21.35 -8.61
N LYS A 40 -7.27 20.55 -9.46
CA LYS A 40 -6.60 19.50 -10.26
C LYS A 40 -5.46 20.02 -11.14
N TYR A 41 -5.62 21.20 -11.74
CA TYR A 41 -4.57 21.79 -12.58
C TYR A 41 -3.28 22.12 -11.80
N LEU A 42 -3.40 22.78 -10.65
CA LEU A 42 -2.26 23.09 -9.79
C LEU A 42 -1.61 21.81 -9.26
N TYR A 43 -2.42 20.80 -8.92
CA TYR A 43 -1.90 19.51 -8.48
C TYR A 43 -1.16 18.79 -9.59
N ASN A 44 -1.61 18.83 -10.84
CA ASN A 44 -0.90 18.22 -11.96
C ASN A 44 0.47 18.91 -12.21
N ILE A 45 0.56 20.23 -12.05
CA ILE A 45 1.84 20.95 -12.08
C ILE A 45 2.73 20.45 -10.94
N TYR A 46 2.18 20.32 -9.73
CA TYR A 46 2.91 19.78 -8.58
C TYR A 46 3.39 18.34 -8.82
N THR A 47 2.57 17.47 -9.42
CA THR A 47 2.95 16.11 -9.84
C THR A 47 4.13 16.14 -10.80
N ALA A 48 4.08 16.98 -11.83
CA ALA A 48 5.17 17.11 -12.80
C ALA A 48 6.46 17.60 -12.14
N CYS A 49 6.38 18.61 -11.28
CA CYS A 49 7.52 19.11 -10.50
C CYS A 49 8.08 18.01 -9.57
N SER A 50 7.23 17.26 -8.90
CA SER A 50 7.62 16.15 -8.02
C SER A 50 8.32 15.03 -8.79
N LEU A 51 7.80 14.64 -9.97
CA LEU A 51 8.44 13.66 -10.86
C LEU A 51 9.82 14.12 -11.32
N ILE A 52 9.94 15.38 -11.75
CA ILE A 52 11.21 15.94 -12.21
C ILE A 52 12.22 15.95 -11.06
N PHE A 53 11.80 16.42 -9.88
CA PHE A 53 12.67 16.56 -8.71
C PHE A 53 13.10 15.22 -8.12
N LEU A 54 12.17 14.28 -7.91
CA LEU A 54 12.43 13.00 -7.26
C LEU A 54 13.10 11.98 -8.19
N LEU A 55 12.81 12.02 -9.50
CA LEU A 55 13.21 10.97 -10.43
C LEU A 55 13.96 11.51 -11.66
N GLY A 56 13.48 12.60 -12.27
CA GLY A 56 14.04 13.10 -13.52
C GLY A 56 15.51 13.50 -13.41
N ILE A 57 15.84 14.31 -12.39
CA ILE A 57 17.20 14.81 -12.17
C ILE A 57 18.16 13.65 -11.81
N THR A 58 17.73 12.72 -10.97
CA THR A 58 18.56 11.59 -10.52
C THR A 58 18.86 10.63 -11.66
N MET A 59 17.85 10.22 -12.44
CA MET A 59 18.06 9.34 -13.58
C MET A 59 18.92 9.99 -14.66
N ALA A 60 18.72 11.28 -14.96
CA ALA A 60 19.55 11.99 -15.92
C ALA A 60 21.03 12.04 -15.46
N SER A 61 21.28 12.32 -14.18
CA SER A 61 22.63 12.34 -13.61
C SER A 61 23.32 10.97 -13.69
N GLU A 62 22.60 9.89 -13.42
CA GLU A 62 23.10 8.51 -13.49
C GLU A 62 23.40 8.07 -14.92
N ILE A 63 22.52 8.39 -15.88
CA ILE A 63 22.72 8.09 -17.30
C ILE A 63 23.99 8.77 -17.82
N VAL A 64 24.16 10.07 -17.51
CA VAL A 64 25.37 10.81 -17.91
C VAL A 64 26.60 10.21 -17.23
N TYR A 65 26.49 9.79 -15.96
CA TYR A 65 27.60 9.15 -15.25
C TYR A 65 28.06 7.85 -15.92
N VAL A 66 27.13 7.00 -16.39
CA VAL A 66 27.44 5.78 -17.14
C VAL A 66 28.15 6.11 -18.46
N ILE A 67 27.67 7.12 -19.19
CA ILE A 67 28.26 7.52 -20.48
C ILE A 67 29.69 8.07 -20.28
N VAL A 68 29.91 8.88 -19.25
CA VAL A 68 31.23 9.49 -18.99
C VAL A 68 32.25 8.45 -18.53
N ASN A 69 31.84 7.48 -17.72
CA ASN A 69 32.72 6.42 -17.20
C ASN A 69 32.73 5.17 -18.08
N TRP A 70 32.38 5.30 -19.36
CA TRP A 70 32.33 4.19 -20.29
C TRP A 70 33.68 3.48 -20.37
N GLY A 71 33.67 2.17 -20.16
CA GLY A 71 34.87 1.32 -20.13
C GLY A 71 35.39 1.00 -18.72
N ASN A 72 34.95 1.71 -17.67
CA ASN A 72 35.20 1.30 -16.29
C ASN A 72 34.03 0.43 -15.79
N LEU A 73 34.22 -0.89 -15.83
CA LEU A 73 33.17 -1.85 -15.46
C LEU A 73 32.68 -1.69 -14.01
N GLU A 74 33.57 -1.39 -13.07
CA GLU A 74 33.21 -1.28 -11.65
C GLU A 74 32.25 -0.12 -11.40
N LEU A 75 32.62 1.09 -11.86
CA LEU A 75 31.80 2.30 -11.69
C LEU A 75 30.50 2.23 -12.49
N MET A 76 30.54 1.63 -13.68
CA MET A 76 29.37 1.46 -14.52
C MET A 76 28.36 0.51 -13.89
N MET A 77 28.80 -0.64 -13.36
CA MET A 77 27.91 -1.62 -12.74
C MET A 77 27.20 -1.05 -11.52
N ALA A 78 27.92 -0.27 -10.69
CA ALA A 78 27.30 0.45 -9.58
C ALA A 78 26.19 1.39 -10.05
N ALA A 79 26.47 2.26 -11.03
CA ALA A 79 25.49 3.20 -11.56
C ALA A 79 24.30 2.52 -12.26
N VAL A 80 24.54 1.47 -13.04
CA VAL A 80 23.48 0.70 -13.72
C VAL A 80 22.53 0.04 -12.71
N SER A 81 23.04 -0.47 -11.58
CA SER A 81 22.21 -1.03 -10.53
C SER A 81 21.26 0.01 -9.89
N MET A 82 21.72 1.25 -9.76
CA MET A 82 20.91 2.37 -9.27
C MET A 82 19.85 2.77 -10.30
N ILE A 83 20.24 2.87 -11.59
CA ILE A 83 19.31 3.15 -12.70
C ILE A 83 18.20 2.09 -12.73
N MET A 84 18.52 0.80 -12.56
CA MET A 84 17.53 -0.28 -12.53
C MET A 84 16.51 -0.08 -11.39
N THR A 85 17.00 0.31 -10.21
CA THR A 85 16.16 0.57 -9.03
C THR A 85 15.24 1.77 -9.27
N ASN A 86 15.80 2.88 -9.76
CA ASN A 86 15.03 4.08 -10.09
C ASN A 86 14.02 3.84 -11.23
N SER A 87 14.37 3.01 -12.22
CA SER A 87 13.47 2.62 -13.31
C SER A 87 12.28 1.80 -12.80
N THR A 88 12.51 0.91 -11.84
CA THR A 88 11.44 0.11 -11.22
C THR A 88 10.46 1.00 -10.45
N TYR A 89 10.99 1.97 -9.70
CA TYR A 89 10.17 2.96 -9.02
C TYR A 89 9.39 3.84 -10.00
N ALA A 90 10.05 4.34 -11.06
CA ALA A 90 9.40 5.11 -12.13
C ALA A 90 8.22 4.36 -12.77
N ALA A 91 8.42 3.07 -13.09
CA ALA A 91 7.39 2.23 -13.66
C ALA A 91 6.17 2.10 -12.74
N LYS A 92 6.37 1.95 -11.43
CA LYS A 92 5.29 1.92 -10.44
C LYS A 92 4.50 3.24 -10.41
N ILE A 93 5.18 4.37 -10.44
CA ILE A 93 4.52 5.69 -10.46
C ILE A 93 3.68 5.86 -11.72
N ILE A 94 4.25 5.54 -12.88
CA ILE A 94 3.54 5.58 -14.17
C ILE A 94 2.32 4.67 -14.10
N TYR A 95 2.46 3.47 -13.54
CA TYR A 95 1.34 2.54 -13.37
C TYR A 95 0.21 3.14 -12.52
N ILE A 96 0.53 3.74 -11.37
CA ILE A 96 -0.46 4.42 -10.51
C ILE A 96 -1.17 5.55 -11.27
N ILE A 97 -0.43 6.38 -12.01
CA ILE A 97 -0.99 7.50 -12.76
C ILE A 97 -1.89 7.02 -13.91
N CYS A 98 -1.42 6.06 -14.71
CA CYS A 98 -2.15 5.51 -15.86
C CYS A 98 -3.41 4.76 -15.45
N HIS A 99 -3.34 4.00 -14.36
CA HIS A 99 -4.46 3.19 -13.85
C HIS A 99 -5.21 3.87 -12.69
N HIS A 100 -5.03 5.18 -12.52
CA HIS A 100 -5.65 5.97 -11.43
C HIS A 100 -7.14 5.71 -11.27
N LYS A 101 -7.90 5.71 -12.38
CA LYS A 101 -9.35 5.47 -12.36
C LYS A 101 -9.69 4.10 -11.79
N ARG A 102 -9.03 3.04 -12.27
CA ARG A 102 -9.27 1.67 -11.80
C ARG A 102 -8.92 1.52 -10.31
N ILE A 103 -7.80 2.11 -9.88
CA ILE A 103 -7.39 2.06 -8.47
C ILE A 103 -8.40 2.79 -7.59
N LYS A 104 -8.89 3.95 -8.06
CA LYS A 104 -9.95 4.70 -7.39
C LYS A 104 -11.23 3.88 -7.27
N ASP A 105 -11.68 3.27 -8.35
CA ASP A 105 -12.90 2.46 -8.35
C ASP A 105 -12.80 1.31 -7.33
N LEU A 106 -11.64 0.65 -7.25
CA LEU A 106 -11.36 -0.37 -6.23
C LEU A 106 -11.46 0.20 -4.80
N ILE A 107 -10.88 1.38 -4.56
CA ILE A 107 -10.97 2.04 -3.25
C ILE A 107 -12.42 2.41 -2.93
N ASP A 108 -13.19 2.89 -3.89
CA ASP A 108 -14.60 3.27 -3.70
C ASP A 108 -15.47 2.03 -3.40
N ILE A 109 -15.20 0.88 -4.04
CA ILE A 109 -15.83 -0.40 -3.69
C ILE A 109 -15.58 -0.74 -2.21
N THR A 110 -14.34 -0.57 -1.72
CA THR A 110 -14.04 -0.85 -0.30
C THR A 110 -14.79 0.05 0.69
N ASN A 111 -15.29 1.21 0.24
CA ASN A 111 -16.06 2.15 1.05
C ASN A 111 -17.58 2.04 0.84
N THR A 112 -18.03 1.12 -0.01
CA THR A 112 -19.45 0.92 -0.32
C THR A 112 -20.20 0.39 0.91
N GLU A 113 -21.50 0.70 1.00
CA GLU A 113 -22.36 0.25 2.09
C GLU A 113 -22.30 -1.26 2.30
N MET A 114 -22.25 -2.04 1.22
CA MET A 114 -22.22 -3.51 1.29
C MET A 114 -20.97 -4.06 1.99
N PHE A 115 -19.81 -3.43 1.79
CA PHE A 115 -18.56 -3.82 2.47
C PHE A 115 -18.52 -3.32 3.92
N ASN A 116 -19.31 -2.28 4.25
CA ASN A 116 -19.37 -1.68 5.56
C ASN A 116 -20.51 -2.20 6.45
N ARG A 117 -21.52 -2.84 5.86
CA ARG A 117 -22.77 -3.25 6.53
C ARG A 117 -22.52 -4.13 7.74
N ASP A 118 -21.74 -5.18 7.55
CA ASP A 118 -21.51 -6.19 8.58
C ASP A 118 -20.27 -5.88 9.44
N ASN A 119 -19.66 -4.68 9.31
CA ASN A 119 -18.46 -4.31 10.07
C ASN A 119 -18.67 -4.38 11.58
N ASN A 120 -19.85 -4.01 12.07
CA ASN A 120 -20.16 -4.10 13.51
C ASN A 120 -20.38 -5.56 13.95
N LYS A 121 -20.98 -6.40 13.10
CA LYS A 121 -21.21 -7.83 13.36
C LYS A 121 -19.88 -8.60 13.39
N TYR A 122 -18.98 -8.28 12.47
CA TYR A 122 -17.67 -8.92 12.30
C TYR A 122 -16.50 -8.02 12.73
N GLU A 123 -16.71 -7.17 13.76
CA GLU A 123 -15.74 -6.15 14.18
C GLU A 123 -14.36 -6.74 14.48
N ARG A 124 -14.30 -7.91 15.10
CA ARG A 124 -13.02 -8.59 15.43
C ARG A 124 -12.24 -8.99 14.18
N ILE A 125 -12.93 -9.46 13.14
CA ILE A 125 -12.33 -9.90 11.88
C ILE A 125 -11.80 -8.68 11.13
N VAL A 126 -12.63 -7.64 10.97
CA VAL A 126 -12.26 -6.39 10.29
C VAL A 126 -11.09 -5.71 11.00
N THR A 127 -11.13 -5.64 12.33
CA THR A 127 -10.06 -5.05 13.14
C THR A 127 -8.76 -5.84 12.99
N TYR A 128 -8.82 -7.18 12.97
CA TYR A 128 -7.65 -8.02 12.79
C TYR A 128 -6.97 -7.79 11.43
N TYR A 129 -7.71 -7.86 10.33
CA TYR A 129 -7.16 -7.65 8.98
C TYR A 129 -6.65 -6.21 8.79
N THR A 130 -7.37 -5.22 9.32
CA THR A 130 -6.90 -3.83 9.30
C THR A 130 -5.59 -3.66 10.07
N TRP A 131 -5.46 -4.28 11.25
CA TRP A 131 -4.21 -4.28 12.01
C TRP A 131 -3.08 -5.00 11.30
N GLN A 132 -3.37 -6.12 10.64
CA GLN A 132 -2.39 -6.85 9.84
C GLN A 132 -1.84 -5.96 8.71
N GLY A 133 -2.71 -5.23 8.01
CA GLY A 133 -2.31 -4.26 6.98
C GLY A 133 -1.48 -3.10 7.54
N ILE A 134 -1.89 -2.51 8.68
CA ILE A 134 -1.14 -1.44 9.35
C ILE A 134 0.23 -1.93 9.81
N PHE A 135 0.29 -3.11 10.43
CA PHE A 135 1.54 -3.69 10.91
C PHE A 135 2.49 -3.96 9.73
N HIS A 136 1.99 -4.55 8.64
CA HIS A 136 2.78 -4.78 7.44
C HIS A 136 3.36 -3.47 6.89
N HIS A 137 2.54 -2.42 6.79
CA HIS A 137 2.99 -1.09 6.36
C HIS A 137 4.06 -0.52 7.29
N ILE A 138 3.85 -0.55 8.61
CA ILE A 138 4.83 -0.01 9.58
C ILE A 138 6.14 -0.80 9.54
N ALA A 139 6.07 -2.12 9.45
CA ALA A 139 7.25 -2.98 9.38
C ALA A 139 8.08 -2.70 8.12
N TYR A 140 7.44 -2.66 6.95
CA TYR A 140 8.11 -2.31 5.69
C TYR A 140 8.71 -0.91 5.72
N GLN A 141 7.95 0.07 6.22
CA GLN A 141 8.41 1.46 6.31
C GLN A 141 9.62 1.61 7.25
N SER A 142 9.61 0.88 8.37
CA SER A 142 10.71 0.88 9.33
C SER A 142 11.96 0.24 8.72
N TYR A 143 11.80 -0.89 8.04
CA TYR A 143 12.89 -1.59 7.38
C TYR A 143 13.54 -0.72 6.28
N GLY A 144 12.73 -0.13 5.40
CA GLY A 144 13.22 0.79 4.36
C GLY A 144 13.86 2.05 4.94
N GLY A 145 13.28 2.62 6.01
CA GLY A 145 13.83 3.79 6.69
C GLY A 145 15.21 3.53 7.31
N ILE A 146 15.40 2.39 7.96
CA ILE A 146 16.71 1.98 8.52
C ILE A 146 17.73 1.81 7.39
N ALA A 147 17.37 1.14 6.31
CA ALA A 147 18.26 0.94 5.17
C ALA A 147 18.71 2.26 4.53
N VAL A 148 17.78 3.18 4.25
CA VAL A 148 18.11 4.48 3.66
C VAL A 148 18.90 5.37 4.62
N THR A 149 18.59 5.33 5.92
CA THR A 149 19.35 6.09 6.92
C THR A 149 20.78 5.56 7.03
N SER A 150 20.96 4.23 7.04
CA SER A 150 22.28 3.61 7.06
C SER A 150 23.10 4.00 5.82
N TRP A 151 22.49 3.96 4.64
CA TRP A 151 23.12 4.39 3.40
C TRP A 151 23.42 5.90 3.38
N GLY A 152 22.49 6.73 3.83
CA GLY A 152 22.62 8.19 3.89
C GLY A 152 23.67 8.69 4.88
N CYS A 153 24.00 7.90 5.92
CA CYS A 153 25.07 8.20 6.87
C CYS A 153 26.47 7.86 6.34
N THR A 154 26.61 7.14 5.22
CA THR A 154 27.92 6.79 4.65
C THR A 154 28.85 7.98 4.40
N PRO A 155 28.41 9.16 3.91
CA PRO A 155 29.29 10.30 3.69
C PRO A 155 29.83 10.87 5.01
N ILE A 156 29.04 10.82 6.08
CA ILE A 156 29.45 11.26 7.41
C ILE A 156 30.56 10.35 7.94
N LEU A 157 30.44 9.03 7.74
CA LEU A 157 31.48 8.08 8.12
C LEU A 157 32.79 8.33 7.36
N TYR A 158 32.72 8.64 6.06
CA TYR A 158 33.91 9.00 5.27
C TYR A 158 34.57 10.29 5.79
N LEU A 159 33.78 11.30 6.15
CA LEU A 159 34.27 12.54 6.74
C LEU A 159 34.95 12.30 8.11
N VAL A 160 34.34 11.49 8.99
CA VAL A 160 34.90 11.15 10.32
C VAL A 160 36.21 10.38 10.19
N ASN A 161 36.29 9.46 9.23
CA ASN A 161 37.49 8.65 8.98
C ASN A 161 38.59 9.39 8.20
N LYS A 162 38.41 10.69 7.90
CA LYS A 162 39.30 11.49 7.04
C LYS A 162 39.57 10.83 5.67
N ALA A 163 38.64 10.00 5.20
CA ALA A 163 38.69 9.43 3.86
C ALA A 163 38.36 10.51 2.81
N SER A 164 38.64 10.23 1.53
CA SER A 164 38.24 11.12 0.46
C SER A 164 36.72 11.33 0.47
N LYS A 165 36.28 12.58 0.26
CA LYS A 165 34.85 12.91 0.16
C LYS A 165 34.24 12.14 -1.00
N GLN A 166 33.35 11.20 -0.71
CA GLN A 166 32.60 10.45 -1.70
C GLN A 166 31.10 10.72 -1.52
N LEU A 167 30.42 10.94 -2.65
CA LEU A 167 28.97 11.06 -2.66
C LEU A 167 28.34 9.68 -2.39
N PRO A 168 27.23 9.61 -1.65
CA PRO A 168 26.57 8.34 -1.36
C PRO A 168 25.97 7.70 -2.63
N MET A 169 25.50 8.51 -3.58
CA MET A 169 25.07 8.06 -4.90
C MET A 169 26.01 8.59 -5.97
N THR A 170 26.54 7.67 -6.78
CA THR A 170 27.38 8.00 -7.94
C THR A 170 26.54 8.66 -9.02
N GLY A 171 26.90 9.88 -9.39
CA GLY A 171 26.19 10.65 -10.41
C GLY A 171 27.09 11.72 -11.00
N TRP A 172 26.78 12.13 -12.22
CA TRP A 172 27.47 13.24 -12.87
C TRP A 172 26.72 14.54 -12.59
N PHE A 173 27.45 15.57 -12.16
CA PHE A 173 26.90 16.88 -11.85
C PHE A 173 27.69 17.96 -12.61
N PRO A 174 27.03 19.01 -13.12
CA PRO A 174 27.68 20.07 -13.89
C PRO A 174 28.52 21.04 -13.04
N TYR A 175 28.68 20.77 -11.74
CA TYR A 175 29.43 21.58 -10.79
C TYR A 175 30.39 20.69 -9.98
N ASN A 176 31.40 21.30 -9.36
CA ASN A 176 32.37 20.56 -8.57
C ASN A 176 31.75 20.07 -7.24
N VAL A 177 31.35 18.81 -7.21
CA VAL A 177 30.78 18.14 -6.05
C VAL A 177 31.79 17.91 -4.92
N THR A 178 33.09 18.07 -5.13
CA THR A 178 34.10 17.88 -4.06
C THR A 178 34.35 19.14 -3.22
N SER A 179 33.92 20.31 -3.73
CA SER A 179 34.05 21.60 -3.06
C SER A 179 32.94 21.80 -2.00
N THR A 180 33.31 22.27 -0.81
CA THR A 180 32.35 22.79 0.18
C THR A 180 31.89 24.19 -0.27
N PRO A 181 30.59 24.54 -0.24
CA PRO A 181 29.44 23.83 0.34
C PRO A 181 28.65 22.92 -0.62
N ALA A 182 29.02 22.85 -1.90
CA ALA A 182 28.28 22.10 -2.93
C ALA A 182 28.17 20.59 -2.62
N PHE A 183 29.20 19.99 -2.03
CA PHE A 183 29.18 18.60 -1.56
C PHE A 183 28.04 18.34 -0.57
N GLU A 184 27.93 19.16 0.47
CA GLU A 184 26.96 19.00 1.56
C GLU A 184 25.54 19.18 1.05
N MET A 185 25.33 20.18 0.18
CA MET A 185 24.03 20.40 -0.47
C MET A 185 23.61 19.22 -1.35
N THR A 186 24.54 18.63 -2.09
CA THR A 186 24.25 17.48 -2.97
C THR A 186 23.95 16.22 -2.17
N CYS A 187 24.72 15.96 -1.11
CA CYS A 187 24.46 14.86 -0.18
C CYS A 187 23.07 15.00 0.47
N LEU A 188 22.72 16.19 0.95
CA LEU A 188 21.41 16.45 1.55
C LEU A 188 20.29 16.26 0.54
N HIS A 189 20.45 16.77 -0.68
CA HIS A 189 19.49 16.58 -1.77
C HIS A 189 19.29 15.10 -2.10
N GLN A 190 20.37 14.34 -2.32
CA GLN A 190 20.30 12.91 -2.59
C GLN A 190 19.61 12.15 -1.45
N PHE A 191 19.93 12.49 -0.20
CA PHE A 191 19.29 11.88 0.96
C PHE A 191 17.77 12.12 0.98
N ILE A 192 17.33 13.38 0.80
CA ILE A 192 15.90 13.72 0.77
C ILE A 192 15.20 12.98 -0.38
N VAL A 193 15.78 13.01 -1.58
CA VAL A 193 15.19 12.35 -2.76
C VAL A 193 15.04 10.84 -2.55
N VAL A 194 16.09 10.16 -2.09
CA VAL A 194 16.06 8.71 -1.86
C VAL A 194 15.13 8.34 -0.71
N PHE A 195 15.14 9.11 0.38
CA PHE A 195 14.26 8.89 1.53
C PHE A 195 12.79 9.03 1.17
N THR A 196 12.44 10.12 0.47
CA THR A 196 11.08 10.36 -0.01
C THR A 196 10.64 9.32 -1.04
N SER A 197 11.52 8.93 -1.97
CA SER A 197 11.23 7.89 -2.98
C SER A 197 11.02 6.52 -2.32
N CYS A 198 11.80 6.19 -1.29
CA CYS A 198 11.65 4.95 -0.52
C CYS A 198 10.27 4.90 0.18
N ILE A 199 9.90 5.97 0.89
CA ILE A 199 8.57 6.09 1.52
C ILE A 199 7.45 5.91 0.49
N ASN A 200 7.56 6.56 -0.67
CA ASN A 200 6.54 6.46 -1.71
C ASN A 200 6.44 5.06 -2.32
N ASN A 201 7.59 4.47 -2.67
CA ASN A 201 7.67 3.13 -3.25
C ASN A 201 7.01 2.09 -2.33
N ILE A 202 7.30 2.17 -1.03
CA ILE A 202 6.67 1.31 -0.02
C ILE A 202 5.17 1.56 0.05
N ALA A 203 4.73 2.82 0.05
CA ALA A 203 3.30 3.16 0.09
C ALA A 203 2.52 2.60 -1.11
N ILE A 204 3.12 2.56 -2.30
CA ILE A 204 2.52 1.94 -3.49
C ILE A 204 2.37 0.43 -3.29
N ASP A 205 3.41 -0.23 -2.81
CA ASP A 205 3.37 -1.68 -2.56
C ASP A 205 2.35 -2.04 -1.47
N THR A 206 2.29 -1.26 -0.40
CA THR A 206 1.34 -1.46 0.71
C THR A 206 -0.09 -1.09 0.34
N LEU A 207 -0.29 -0.22 -0.65
CA LEU A 207 -1.62 0.05 -1.21
C LEU A 207 -2.17 -1.21 -1.88
N VAL A 208 -1.37 -1.84 -2.75
CA VAL A 208 -1.77 -3.05 -3.48
C VAL A 208 -1.99 -4.21 -2.51
N THR A 209 -1.05 -4.47 -1.60
CA THR A 209 -1.23 -5.54 -0.59
C THR A 209 -2.37 -5.21 0.36
N GLY A 210 -2.61 -3.94 0.66
CA GLY A 210 -3.76 -3.49 1.45
C GLY A 210 -5.10 -3.81 0.81
N LEU A 211 -5.22 -3.69 -0.52
CA LEU A 211 -6.45 -4.05 -1.25
C LEU A 211 -6.67 -5.56 -1.20
N ILE A 212 -5.60 -6.35 -1.33
CA ILE A 212 -5.64 -7.81 -1.20
C ILE A 212 -6.08 -8.21 0.22
N VAL A 213 -5.53 -7.57 1.25
CA VAL A 213 -5.93 -7.79 2.66
C VAL A 213 -7.41 -7.47 2.87
N THR A 214 -7.90 -6.38 2.29
CA THR A 214 -9.34 -6.04 2.35
C THR A 214 -10.19 -7.08 1.63
N ALA A 215 -9.79 -7.56 0.44
CA ALA A 215 -10.51 -8.61 -0.27
C ALA A 215 -10.55 -9.93 0.55
N CYS A 216 -9.43 -10.33 1.16
CA CYS A 216 -9.36 -11.49 2.05
C CYS A 216 -10.28 -11.35 3.27
N CYS A 217 -10.36 -10.16 3.86
CA CYS A 217 -11.29 -9.86 4.95
C CYS A 217 -12.74 -10.07 4.52
N GLN A 218 -13.11 -9.55 3.34
CA GLN A 218 -14.48 -9.67 2.83
C GLN A 218 -14.85 -11.11 2.44
N LEU A 219 -13.92 -11.88 1.87
CA LEU A 219 -14.10 -13.31 1.63
C LEU A 219 -14.30 -14.08 2.94
N THR A 220 -13.58 -13.71 4.00
CA THR A 220 -13.75 -14.32 5.33
C THR A 220 -15.13 -14.03 5.89
N ILE A 221 -15.59 -12.77 5.80
CA ILE A 221 -16.95 -12.36 6.22
C ILE A 221 -18.02 -13.13 5.42
N LEU A 222 -17.85 -13.23 4.11
CA LEU A 222 -18.74 -13.99 3.24
C LEU A 222 -18.83 -15.47 3.67
N ASN A 223 -17.69 -16.10 3.96
CA ASN A 223 -17.66 -17.48 4.43
C ASN A 223 -18.42 -17.66 5.76
N TYR A 224 -18.24 -16.74 6.72
CA TYR A 224 -19.00 -16.75 7.97
C TYR A 224 -20.51 -16.58 7.75
N ASN A 225 -20.91 -15.67 6.87
CA ASN A 225 -22.32 -15.47 6.53
C ASN A 225 -22.93 -16.74 5.90
N ILE A 226 -22.28 -17.35 4.90
CA ILE A 226 -22.74 -18.59 4.26
C ILE A 226 -22.81 -19.74 5.26
N SER A 227 -21.79 -19.91 6.09
CA SER A 227 -21.76 -20.95 7.13
C SER A 227 -22.89 -20.78 8.16
N SER A 228 -23.22 -19.52 8.50
CA SER A 228 -24.34 -19.23 9.41
C SER A 228 -25.70 -19.58 8.82
N ILE A 229 -25.89 -19.36 7.52
CA ILE A 229 -27.11 -19.76 6.79
C ILE A 229 -27.22 -21.28 6.78
N HIS A 230 -26.14 -21.99 6.44
CA HIS A 230 -26.13 -23.46 6.43
C HIS A 230 -26.52 -24.06 7.79
N CYS A 231 -25.92 -23.55 8.88
CA CYS A 231 -26.24 -23.99 10.24
C CYS A 231 -27.70 -23.67 10.65
N ALA A 232 -28.24 -22.53 10.19
CA ALA A 232 -29.64 -22.19 10.44
C ALA A 232 -30.61 -23.14 9.73
N VAL A 233 -30.31 -23.50 8.47
CA VAL A 233 -31.09 -24.48 7.68
C VAL A 233 -31.06 -25.86 8.33
N GLU A 234 -29.89 -26.32 8.78
CA GLU A 234 -29.75 -27.63 9.45
C GLU A 234 -30.55 -27.70 10.76
N LYS A 235 -30.53 -26.61 11.55
CA LYS A 235 -31.33 -26.50 12.77
C LYS A 235 -32.83 -26.53 12.48
N GLU A 236 -33.30 -25.82 11.46
CA GLU A 236 -34.71 -25.85 11.08
C GLU A 236 -35.14 -27.24 10.60
N HIS A 237 -34.32 -27.93 9.79
CA HIS A 237 -34.61 -29.29 9.36
C HIS A 237 -34.73 -30.27 10.54
N THR A 238 -33.87 -30.12 11.55
CA THR A 238 -33.91 -30.94 12.77
C THR A 238 -35.16 -30.66 13.60
N ILE A 239 -35.56 -29.40 13.74
CA ILE A 239 -36.78 -29.01 14.47
C ILE A 239 -38.04 -29.51 13.74
N LEU A 240 -38.05 -29.49 12.41
CA LEU A 240 -39.14 -29.99 11.58
C LEU A 240 -39.28 -31.52 11.64
N SER A 241 -38.16 -32.27 11.76
CA SER A 241 -38.23 -33.72 11.98
C SER A 241 -38.80 -34.09 13.35
N ASP A 242 -38.60 -33.22 14.35
CA ASP A 242 -39.04 -33.47 15.73
C ASP A 242 -40.48 -32.98 16.01
N ASN A 243 -40.98 -31.95 15.31
CA ASN A 243 -42.31 -31.35 15.53
C ASN A 243 -43.24 -31.49 14.31
N PHE A 244 -44.07 -32.53 14.28
CA PHE A 244 -45.04 -32.79 13.21
C PHE A 244 -46.32 -31.91 13.28
N GLY A 245 -46.20 -30.61 13.57
CA GLY A 245 -47.38 -29.73 13.58
C GLY A 245 -47.10 -28.24 13.79
N ILE A 246 -47.75 -27.42 12.94
CA ILE A 246 -47.92 -25.95 12.96
C ILE A 246 -46.68 -25.17 12.47
N GLY A 247 -46.61 -24.60 11.26
CA GLY A 247 -47.63 -24.26 10.26
C GLY A 247 -47.49 -22.82 9.75
N THR A 248 -46.81 -21.94 10.50
CA THR A 248 -46.69 -20.51 10.16
C THR A 248 -45.33 -19.88 10.49
N PHE A 249 -44.45 -20.55 11.23
CA PHE A 249 -43.13 -20.02 11.59
C PHE A 249 -42.06 -20.19 10.49
N THR A 250 -42.23 -21.17 9.58
CA THR A 250 -41.25 -21.49 8.54
C THR A 250 -41.16 -20.42 7.45
N SER A 251 -42.27 -19.93 6.92
CA SER A 251 -42.21 -19.01 5.76
C SER A 251 -41.42 -17.73 6.04
N GLU A 252 -41.49 -17.16 7.24
CA GLU A 252 -40.76 -15.94 7.58
C GLU A 252 -39.25 -16.21 7.74
N VAL A 253 -38.88 -17.35 8.34
CA VAL A 253 -37.48 -17.76 8.48
C VAL A 253 -36.85 -18.11 7.12
N TYR A 254 -37.56 -18.87 6.27
CA TYR A 254 -37.11 -19.16 4.91
C TYR A 254 -36.96 -17.89 4.07
N ASN A 255 -37.90 -16.93 4.17
CA ASN A 255 -37.77 -15.64 3.49
C ASN A 255 -36.54 -14.85 3.95
N LYS A 256 -36.24 -14.88 5.25
CA LYS A 256 -35.03 -14.25 5.80
C LYS A 256 -33.75 -14.93 5.32
N LEU A 257 -33.69 -16.27 5.33
CA LEU A 257 -32.55 -17.04 4.82
C LEU A 257 -32.32 -16.78 3.32
N TYR A 258 -33.40 -16.66 2.55
CA TYR A 258 -33.33 -16.33 1.13
C TYR A 258 -32.75 -14.93 0.90
N GLU A 259 -33.21 -13.91 1.64
CA GLU A 259 -32.63 -12.57 1.53
C GLU A 259 -31.16 -12.54 2.00
N ASP A 260 -30.81 -13.25 3.07
CA ASP A 260 -29.41 -13.38 3.51
C ASP A 260 -28.52 -14.05 2.44
N LEU A 261 -29.02 -15.09 1.76
CA LEU A 261 -28.31 -15.74 0.66
C LEU A 261 -28.15 -14.81 -0.54
N LYS A 262 -29.20 -14.08 -0.93
CA LYS A 262 -29.17 -13.08 -1.99
C LYS A 262 -28.16 -11.96 -1.68
N HIS A 263 -28.03 -11.57 -0.42
CA HIS A 263 -26.97 -10.66 0.02
C HIS A 263 -25.58 -11.27 -0.14
N CYS A 264 -25.38 -12.54 0.23
CA CYS A 264 -24.11 -13.24 0.04
C CYS A 264 -23.71 -13.29 -1.44
N VAL A 265 -24.66 -13.56 -2.34
CA VAL A 265 -24.42 -13.56 -3.80
C VAL A 265 -24.04 -12.18 -4.30
N LYS A 266 -24.75 -11.12 -3.87
CA LYS A 266 -24.37 -9.75 -4.25
C LYS A 266 -22.98 -9.38 -3.72
N HIS A 267 -22.65 -9.79 -2.49
CA HIS A 267 -21.36 -9.53 -1.89
C HIS A 267 -20.23 -10.25 -2.64
N SER A 268 -20.43 -11.52 -3.04
CA SER A 268 -19.43 -12.26 -3.81
C SER A 268 -19.17 -11.64 -5.17
N ILE A 269 -20.22 -11.19 -5.87
CA ILE A 269 -20.08 -10.50 -7.16
C ILE A 269 -19.20 -9.24 -7.01
N MET A 270 -19.46 -8.39 -6.01
CA MET A 270 -18.64 -7.18 -5.77
C MET A 270 -17.18 -7.45 -5.38
N ILE A 271 -16.84 -8.65 -4.90
CA ILE A 271 -15.44 -9.00 -4.59
C ILE A 271 -14.67 -9.37 -5.88
N PHE A 272 -15.35 -9.95 -6.88
CA PHE A 272 -14.72 -10.54 -8.06
C PHE A 272 -14.86 -9.73 -9.35
N GLU A 273 -15.87 -8.86 -9.46
CA GLU A 273 -16.05 -7.92 -10.58
C GLU A 273 -15.32 -6.59 -10.35
#